data_AF-A0A8C4NJ03-F1
#
_entry.id   AF-A0A8C4NJ03-F1
#
_cell.length_a   1.000
_cell.length_b   1.000
_cell.length_c   1.000
_cell.angle_alpha   90.00
_cell.angle_beta   90.00
_cell.angle_gamma   90.00
#
_symmetry.space_group_name_H-M   'P 1'
#
loop_
_entity.id
_entity.type
_entity.pdbx_description
1 polymer ?
#
loop_
_entity_poly.entity_id
_entity_poly.type
_entity_poly.pdbx_seq_one_letter_code
_entity_poly.pdbx_strand_id
1 'polypeptide(L)'
;MLEPPELPEETLMEREHTDTLHDLSLVLDFARGLMIVGDARSGETGDLADYQQSSVTDQISQFSRNWGAAERLLLYMKAAEVVGSVLHLARERVNEGRLSPTAAVKKVVRCLNEEFRRCVAVCRSLSVDLAPFLAGKQRLMSGTGVGGSVTAEYIAYSHALDLVRSAALDEMFRGDCGVRERYHLAARLLEGLALILPTAHDAQLLHQYKQHVEQHLSAMEHP
;
A
#
# COMPACT_ATOMS: atom_id res chain seq x y z
N MET A 1 15.32 0.32 42.00
CA MET A 1 13.87 0.58 41.83
C MET A 1 13.59 0.44 40.35
N LEU A 2 12.69 -0.46 39.94
CA LEU A 2 12.14 -0.47 38.59
C LEU A 2 11.13 0.67 38.54
N GLU A 3 11.47 1.72 37.82
CA GLU A 3 10.55 2.82 37.55
C GLU A 3 9.43 2.25 36.65
N PRO A 4 8.15 2.35 37.07
CA PRO A 4 7.06 1.84 36.25
C PRO A 4 7.07 2.58 34.90
N PRO A 5 6.85 1.88 33.77
CA PRO A 5 6.78 2.53 32.48
C PRO A 5 5.69 3.60 32.49
N GLU A 6 6.01 4.79 31.98
CA GLU A 6 5.06 5.89 31.85
C GLU A 6 3.85 5.43 31.00
N LEU A 7 2.65 5.59 31.55
CA LEU A 7 1.41 5.31 30.83
C LEU A 7 1.32 6.25 29.62
N PRO A 8 1.06 5.74 28.40
CA PRO A 8 0.90 6.57 27.22
C PRO A 8 -0.19 7.63 27.42
N GLU A 9 0.03 8.86 26.91
CA GLU A 9 -0.98 9.94 26.94
C GLU A 9 -2.34 9.46 26.39
N GLU A 10 -2.29 8.57 25.39
CA GLU A 10 -3.44 7.98 24.72
C GLU A 10 -4.33 7.11 25.63
N THR A 11 -3.79 6.56 26.72
CA THR A 11 -4.59 5.77 27.69
C THR A 11 -5.58 6.63 28.47
N LEU A 12 -5.38 7.95 28.49
CA LEU A 12 -6.23 8.92 29.19
C LEU A 12 -7.11 9.75 28.24
N MET A 13 -6.96 9.58 26.93
CA MET A 13 -7.71 10.34 25.93
C MET A 13 -9.12 9.76 25.72
N GLU A 14 -10.03 10.58 25.20
CA GLU A 14 -11.37 10.11 24.84
C GLU A 14 -11.32 9.08 23.71
N ARG A 15 -12.29 8.15 23.70
CA ARG A 15 -12.35 7.09 22.68
C ARG A 15 -12.30 7.65 21.25
N GLU A 16 -12.94 8.78 21.02
CA GLU A 16 -12.98 9.37 19.69
C GLU A 16 -11.61 9.88 19.21
N HIS A 17 -10.80 10.36 20.15
CA HIS A 17 -9.42 10.74 19.90
C HIS A 17 -8.60 9.52 19.48
N THR A 18 -8.69 8.45 20.27
CA THR A 18 -7.93 7.22 20.05
C THR A 18 -8.35 6.53 18.75
N ASP A 19 -9.66 6.54 18.43
CA ASP A 19 -10.19 5.99 17.17
C ASP A 19 -9.66 6.78 15.97
N THR A 20 -9.67 8.12 16.04
CA THR A 20 -9.09 8.97 14.98
C THR A 20 -7.59 8.70 14.82
N LEU A 21 -6.82 8.65 15.92
CA LEU A 21 -5.38 8.35 15.87
C LEU A 21 -5.10 6.97 15.26
N HIS A 22 -5.95 5.98 15.56
CA HIS A 22 -5.88 4.66 14.96
C HIS A 22 -6.10 4.73 13.45
N ASP A 23 -7.13 5.44 12.98
CA ASP A 23 -7.42 5.62 11.55
C ASP A 23 -6.24 6.30 10.82
N LEU A 24 -5.63 7.33 11.43
CA LEU A 24 -4.43 7.99 10.89
C LEU A 24 -3.27 7.01 10.70
N SER A 25 -3.08 6.12 11.68
CA SER A 25 -1.98 5.15 11.69
C SER A 25 -2.22 4.05 10.66
N LEU A 26 -3.45 3.55 10.55
CA LEU A 26 -3.84 2.54 9.58
C LEU A 26 -3.66 3.07 8.15
N VAL A 27 -4.12 4.29 7.86
CA VAL A 27 -3.93 4.89 6.53
C VAL A 27 -2.45 5.10 6.20
N LEU A 28 -1.62 5.48 7.19
CA LEU A 28 -0.18 5.61 7.00
C LEU A 28 0.46 4.27 6.60
N ASP A 29 0.12 3.19 7.29
CA ASP A 29 0.66 1.86 7.00
C ASP A 29 0.17 1.32 5.65
N PHE A 30 -1.09 1.58 5.31
CA PHE A 30 -1.63 1.23 4.00
C PHE A 30 -0.93 1.98 2.87
N ALA A 31 -0.75 3.31 3.00
CA ALA A 31 -0.07 4.12 2.00
C ALA A 31 1.37 3.65 1.77
N ARG A 32 2.11 3.33 2.85
CA ARG A 32 3.45 2.73 2.75
C ARG A 32 3.42 1.37 2.06
N GLY A 33 2.40 0.55 2.35
CA GLY A 33 2.17 -0.72 1.65
C GLY A 33 2.03 -0.52 0.14
N LEU A 34 1.16 0.39 -0.30
CA LEU A 34 0.97 0.71 -1.72
C LEU A 34 2.27 1.17 -2.38
N MET A 35 3.08 1.97 -1.68
CA MET A 35 4.36 2.44 -2.19
C MET A 35 5.39 1.32 -2.35
N ILE A 36 5.49 0.41 -1.37
CA ILE A 36 6.36 -0.77 -1.47
C ILE A 36 5.97 -1.61 -2.69
N VAL A 37 4.67 -1.84 -2.88
CA VAL A 37 4.11 -2.57 -4.03
C VAL A 37 4.42 -1.84 -5.35
N GLY A 38 4.41 -0.50 -5.36
CA GLY A 38 4.76 0.32 -6.51
C GLY A 38 6.25 0.27 -6.83
N ASP A 39 7.11 0.31 -5.82
CA ASP A 39 8.56 0.31 -6.00
C ASP A 39 9.08 -1.06 -6.46
N ALA A 40 8.45 -2.17 -6.04
CA ALA A 40 8.76 -3.51 -6.54
C ALA A 40 8.62 -3.59 -8.08
N ARG A 41 7.66 -2.86 -8.66
CA ARG A 41 7.41 -2.80 -10.12
C ARG A 41 8.41 -1.91 -10.87
N SER A 42 9.22 -1.14 -10.15
CA SER A 42 10.32 -0.37 -10.75
C SER A 42 11.57 -1.24 -10.98
N GLY A 43 11.66 -2.40 -10.33
CA GLY A 43 12.88 -3.20 -10.18
C GLY A 43 13.12 -4.30 -11.22
N GLU A 44 12.19 -4.54 -12.15
CA GLU A 44 12.30 -5.62 -13.15
C GLU A 44 13.30 -5.31 -14.31
N THR A 45 14.33 -4.52 -14.04
CA THR A 45 15.31 -4.06 -15.04
C THR A 45 16.72 -4.62 -14.87
N GLY A 46 16.98 -5.53 -13.92
CA GLY A 46 18.28 -6.19 -13.78
C GLY A 46 18.13 -7.69 -13.56
N ASP A 47 18.30 -8.48 -14.62
CA ASP A 47 18.92 -9.83 -14.60
C ASP A 47 18.56 -10.71 -15.82
N LEU A 48 17.80 -10.22 -16.79
CA LEU A 48 17.54 -10.94 -18.05
C LEU A 48 18.16 -10.28 -19.29
N ALA A 49 19.12 -9.36 -19.11
CA ALA A 49 19.72 -8.59 -20.19
C ALA A 49 20.70 -9.37 -21.09
N ASP A 50 20.83 -10.69 -20.94
CA ASP A 50 21.87 -11.48 -21.62
C ASP A 50 21.36 -12.55 -22.61
N TYR A 51 20.09 -12.49 -23.03
CA TYR A 51 19.56 -13.41 -24.05
C TYR A 51 19.11 -12.69 -25.32
N GLN A 52 19.98 -12.71 -26.33
CA GLN A 52 19.75 -12.51 -27.77
C GLN A 52 18.68 -11.46 -28.15
N GLN A 53 19.14 -10.22 -28.36
CA GLN A 53 18.33 -9.10 -28.83
C GLN A 53 17.76 -9.32 -30.24
N SER A 54 16.43 -9.42 -30.31
CA SER A 54 15.64 -9.30 -31.54
C SER A 54 14.78 -8.03 -31.47
N SER A 55 14.51 -7.39 -32.62
CA SER A 55 13.70 -6.15 -32.70
C SER A 55 12.27 -6.30 -32.12
N VAL A 56 11.74 -7.52 -32.02
CA VAL A 56 10.44 -7.82 -31.41
C VAL A 56 10.55 -7.92 -29.88
N THR A 57 11.67 -8.45 -29.37
CA THR A 57 11.94 -8.54 -27.93
C THR A 57 11.99 -7.15 -27.29
N ASP A 58 12.63 -6.19 -27.96
CA ASP A 58 12.78 -4.82 -27.43
C ASP A 58 11.45 -4.07 -27.25
N GLN A 59 10.50 -4.26 -28.17
CA GLN A 59 9.17 -3.61 -28.10
C GLN A 59 8.32 -4.20 -26.97
N ILE A 60 8.36 -5.51 -26.77
CA ILE A 60 7.65 -6.21 -25.69
C ILE A 60 8.23 -5.77 -24.34
N SER A 61 9.56 -5.73 -24.21
CA SER A 61 10.23 -5.27 -22.99
C SER A 61 9.94 -3.79 -22.70
N GLN A 62 9.90 -2.92 -23.72
CA GLN A 62 9.53 -1.52 -23.53
C GLN A 62 8.07 -1.36 -23.08
N PHE A 63 7.14 -2.13 -23.67
CA PHE A 63 5.75 -2.12 -23.26
C PHE A 63 5.58 -2.58 -21.80
N SER A 64 6.24 -3.67 -21.40
CA SER A 64 6.24 -4.18 -20.02
C SER A 64 6.78 -3.15 -19.03
N ARG A 65 7.91 -2.49 -19.32
CA ARG A 65 8.46 -1.43 -18.46
C ARG A 65 7.50 -0.26 -18.30
N ASN A 66 6.92 0.22 -19.40
CA ASN A 66 5.97 1.32 -19.37
C ASN A 66 4.68 0.92 -18.63
N TRP A 67 4.27 -0.33 -18.74
CA TRP A 67 3.13 -0.87 -18.00
C TRP A 67 3.40 -0.93 -16.49
N GLY A 68 4.55 -1.46 -16.07
CA GLY A 68 4.96 -1.47 -14.65
C GLY A 68 5.08 -0.06 -14.07
N ALA A 69 5.59 0.89 -14.85
CA ALA A 69 5.61 2.31 -14.45
C ALA A 69 4.19 2.92 -14.35
N ALA A 70 3.25 2.52 -15.20
CA ALA A 70 1.86 2.97 -15.12
C ALA A 70 1.14 2.38 -13.90
N GLU A 71 1.35 1.11 -13.58
CA GLU A 71 0.86 0.50 -12.34
C GLU A 71 1.45 1.17 -11.10
N ARG A 72 2.76 1.47 -11.12
CA ARG A 72 3.43 2.24 -10.07
C ARG A 72 2.79 3.62 -9.91
N LEU A 73 2.51 4.33 -11.00
CA LEU A 73 1.82 5.63 -10.96
C LEU A 73 0.44 5.50 -10.31
N LEU A 74 -0.37 4.49 -10.69
CA LEU A 74 -1.69 4.25 -10.08
C LEU A 74 -1.61 4.03 -8.56
N LEU A 75 -0.66 3.21 -8.11
CA LEU A 75 -0.45 2.93 -6.68
C LEU A 75 -0.04 4.20 -5.90
N TYR A 76 0.88 4.98 -6.45
CA TYR A 76 1.32 6.24 -5.83
C TYR A 76 0.24 7.33 -5.84
N MET A 77 -0.58 7.40 -6.89
CA MET A 77 -1.75 8.28 -6.94
C MET A 77 -2.76 7.89 -5.86
N LYS A 78 -3.02 6.59 -5.71
CA LYS A 78 -3.93 6.09 -4.67
C LYS A 78 -3.39 6.35 -3.26
N ALA A 79 -2.09 6.14 -3.03
CA ALA A 79 -1.45 6.49 -1.76
C ALA A 79 -1.60 8.00 -1.45
N ALA A 80 -1.38 8.88 -2.43
CA ALA A 80 -1.59 10.32 -2.25
C ALA A 80 -3.07 10.67 -1.94
N GLU A 81 -4.02 10.02 -2.61
CA GLU A 81 -5.46 10.20 -2.40
C GLU A 81 -5.86 9.85 -0.96
N VAL A 82 -5.50 8.66 -0.48
CA VAL A 82 -5.90 8.20 0.87
C VAL A 82 -5.21 9.01 1.97
N VAL A 83 -3.92 9.35 1.80
CA VAL A 83 -3.19 10.20 2.75
C VAL A 83 -3.77 11.62 2.78
N GLY A 84 -4.10 12.18 1.61
CA GLY A 84 -4.74 13.50 1.52
C GLY A 84 -6.09 13.53 2.24
N SER A 85 -6.90 12.49 2.06
CA SER A 85 -8.19 12.34 2.73
C SER A 85 -8.03 12.30 4.26
N VAL A 86 -7.10 11.49 4.77
CA VAL A 86 -6.93 11.34 6.22
C VAL A 86 -6.29 12.57 6.88
N LEU A 87 -5.42 13.30 6.17
CA LEU A 87 -4.91 14.59 6.62
C LEU A 87 -6.01 15.65 6.70
N HIS A 88 -6.97 15.62 5.77
CA HIS A 88 -8.15 16.47 5.84
C HIS A 88 -9.01 16.14 7.06
N LEU A 89 -9.30 14.86 7.29
CA LEU A 89 -10.01 14.38 8.48
C LEU A 89 -9.30 14.82 9.77
N ALA A 90 -7.98 14.64 9.87
CA ALA A 90 -7.20 15.07 11.03
C ALA A 90 -7.38 16.57 11.30
N ARG A 91 -7.36 17.40 10.24
CA ARG A 91 -7.56 18.84 10.36
C ARG A 91 -8.96 19.19 10.85
N GLU A 92 -9.99 18.53 10.33
CA GLU A 92 -11.38 18.72 10.79
C GLU A 92 -11.52 18.36 12.27
N ARG A 93 -10.99 17.20 12.69
CA ARG A 93 -11.06 16.75 14.09
C ARG A 93 -10.30 17.66 15.05
N VAL A 94 -9.17 18.25 14.63
CA VAL A 94 -8.47 19.27 15.42
C VAL A 94 -9.32 20.54 15.57
N ASN A 95 -9.94 21.01 14.49
CA ASN A 95 -10.80 22.20 14.51
C ASN A 95 -12.05 22.00 15.38
N GLU A 96 -12.59 20.77 15.41
CA GLU A 96 -13.71 20.38 16.26
C GLU A 96 -13.31 20.17 17.73
N GLY A 97 -12.02 20.20 18.07
CA GLY A 97 -11.51 19.91 19.42
C GLY A 97 -11.55 18.43 19.80
N ARG A 98 -11.76 17.53 18.82
CA ARG A 98 -11.90 16.07 19.00
C ARG A 98 -10.58 15.32 18.79
N LEU A 99 -9.57 16.00 18.23
CA LEU A 99 -8.20 15.50 18.11
C LEU A 99 -7.22 16.49 18.74
N SER A 100 -6.67 16.11 19.89
CA SER A 100 -5.64 16.87 20.61
C SER A 100 -4.26 16.70 19.97
N PRO A 101 -3.37 17.71 20.00
CA PRO A 101 -2.04 17.63 19.40
C PRO A 101 -1.04 16.90 20.33
N THR A 102 -1.32 15.63 20.65
CA THR A 102 -0.45 14.74 21.45
C THR A 102 0.85 14.41 20.70
N ALA A 103 1.82 13.83 21.40
CA ALA A 103 3.07 13.40 20.77
C ALA A 103 2.82 12.36 19.65
N ALA A 104 1.87 11.43 19.85
CA ALA A 104 1.52 10.41 18.87
C ALA A 104 0.83 11.02 17.64
N VAL A 105 -0.15 11.91 17.85
CA VAL A 105 -0.83 12.62 16.76
C VAL A 105 0.16 13.45 15.94
N LYS A 106 1.04 14.21 16.59
CA LYS A 106 2.09 14.99 15.88
C LYS A 106 3.00 14.09 15.05
N LYS A 107 3.39 12.94 15.60
CA LYS A 107 4.26 11.97 14.91
C LYS A 107 3.57 11.40 13.65
N VAL A 108 2.35 10.90 13.78
CA VAL A 108 1.63 10.28 12.66
C VAL A 108 1.31 11.31 11.57
N VAL A 109 0.85 12.51 11.94
CA VAL A 109 0.55 13.59 10.98
C VAL A 109 1.81 14.05 10.25
N ARG A 110 2.96 14.12 10.93
CA ARG A 110 4.24 14.43 10.28
C ARG A 110 4.60 13.36 9.25
N CYS A 111 4.51 12.08 9.63
CA CYS A 111 4.79 10.98 8.71
C CYS A 111 3.84 10.98 7.50
N LEU A 112 2.53 11.18 7.71
CA LEU A 112 1.56 11.31 6.63
C LEU A 112 1.92 12.46 5.67
N ASN A 113 2.33 13.63 6.18
CA ASN A 113 2.76 14.75 5.34
C ASN A 113 4.05 14.44 4.55
N GLU A 114 4.98 13.65 5.10
CA GLU A 114 6.18 13.19 4.41
C GLU A 114 5.82 12.23 3.26
N GLU A 115 4.98 11.23 3.55
CA GLU A 115 4.52 10.27 2.54
C GLU A 115 3.71 10.95 1.43
N PHE A 116 2.83 11.90 1.76
CA PHE A 116 2.07 12.67 0.78
C PHE A 116 3.00 13.41 -0.20
N ARG A 117 4.00 14.13 0.33
CA ARG A 117 4.98 14.87 -0.49
C ARG A 117 5.79 13.93 -1.37
N ARG A 118 6.21 12.78 -0.83
CA ARG A 118 6.92 11.75 -1.58
C ARG A 118 6.05 11.22 -2.72
N CYS A 119 4.79 10.90 -2.45
CA CYS A 119 3.87 10.41 -3.47
C CYS A 119 3.65 11.44 -4.58
N VAL A 120 3.40 12.70 -4.24
CA VAL A 120 3.24 13.77 -5.24
C VAL A 120 4.49 13.93 -6.10
N ALA A 121 5.70 13.85 -5.52
CA ALA A 121 6.94 13.94 -6.27
C ALA A 121 7.11 12.78 -7.27
N VAL A 122 6.86 11.54 -6.83
CA VAL A 122 6.95 10.35 -7.69
C VAL A 122 5.89 10.38 -8.78
N CYS A 123 4.64 10.73 -8.46
CA CYS A 123 3.57 10.87 -9.44
C CYS A 123 3.92 11.89 -10.53
N ARG A 124 4.49 13.04 -10.17
CA ARG A 124 4.92 14.06 -11.14
C ARG A 124 6.01 13.53 -12.07
N SER A 125 7.02 12.87 -11.53
CA SER A 125 8.10 12.27 -12.33
C SER A 125 7.53 11.23 -13.32
N LEU A 126 6.80 10.23 -12.80
CA LEU A 126 6.23 9.17 -13.61
C LEU A 126 5.24 9.69 -14.67
N SER A 127 4.45 10.71 -14.35
CA SER A 127 3.51 11.30 -15.31
C SER A 127 4.22 11.94 -16.50
N VAL A 128 5.36 12.59 -16.27
CA VAL A 128 6.19 13.17 -17.35
C VAL A 128 6.79 12.05 -18.20
N ASP A 129 7.36 11.04 -17.58
CA ASP A 129 8.01 9.92 -18.27
C ASP A 129 7.01 9.09 -19.10
N LEU A 130 5.79 8.91 -18.57
CA LEU A 130 4.73 8.13 -19.21
C LEU A 130 3.87 8.93 -20.18
N ALA A 131 4.03 10.26 -20.27
CA ALA A 131 3.18 11.10 -21.13
C ALA A 131 3.11 10.60 -22.60
N PRO A 132 4.22 10.20 -23.26
CA PRO A 132 4.16 9.66 -24.63
C PRO A 132 3.41 8.32 -24.71
N PHE A 133 3.58 7.47 -23.70
CA PHE A 133 2.94 6.15 -23.62
C PHE A 133 1.44 6.27 -23.40
N LEU A 134 1.01 7.16 -22.50
CA LEU A 134 -0.39 7.40 -22.16
C LEU A 134 -1.13 8.15 -23.27
N ALA A 135 -0.46 9.05 -23.99
CA ALA A 135 -1.06 9.78 -25.12
C ALA A 135 -1.49 8.84 -26.26
N GLY A 136 -0.70 7.80 -26.55
CA GLY A 136 -1.01 6.81 -27.59
C GLY A 136 -2.05 5.75 -27.18
N LYS A 137 -2.33 5.60 -25.88
CA LYS A 137 -3.12 4.49 -25.30
C LYS A 137 -4.27 4.94 -24.42
N GLN A 138 -4.79 6.16 -24.58
CA GLN A 138 -6.00 6.65 -23.91
C GLN A 138 -7.19 5.66 -23.99
N ARG A 139 -7.27 4.83 -25.05
CA ARG A 139 -8.28 3.76 -25.20
C ARG A 139 -8.12 2.53 -24.30
N LEU A 140 -6.91 2.22 -23.82
CA LEU A 140 -6.67 1.04 -22.96
C LEU A 140 -6.98 1.32 -21.48
N MET A 141 -6.75 2.55 -21.05
CA MET A 141 -7.12 3.03 -19.70
C MET A 141 -8.63 3.30 -19.59
N SER A 142 -9.31 3.57 -20.71
CA SER A 142 -10.77 3.74 -20.78
C SER A 142 -11.47 2.44 -21.17
N GLY A 143 -11.38 1.42 -20.31
CA GLY A 143 -12.35 0.31 -20.14
C GLY A 143 -13.03 -0.36 -21.35
N THR A 144 -12.49 -0.26 -22.58
CA THR A 144 -13.15 -0.72 -23.81
C THR A 144 -12.53 -2.00 -24.39
N GLY A 145 -11.57 -2.62 -23.69
CA GLY A 145 -11.02 -3.94 -23.99
C GLY A 145 -11.48 -5.00 -22.99
N VAL A 146 -11.43 -6.27 -23.38
CA VAL A 146 -11.94 -7.47 -22.64
C VAL A 146 -11.06 -7.82 -21.43
N GLY A 147 -10.91 -6.87 -20.51
CA GLY A 147 -10.23 -6.98 -19.23
C GLY A 147 -10.54 -5.71 -18.46
N GLY A 148 -11.14 -5.83 -17.28
CA GLY A 148 -11.61 -4.69 -16.50
C GLY A 148 -10.55 -3.60 -16.32
N SER A 149 -10.99 -2.37 -16.10
CA SER A 149 -10.10 -1.26 -15.78
C SER A 149 -9.16 -1.66 -14.65
N VAL A 150 -7.85 -1.70 -14.92
CA VAL A 150 -6.85 -1.98 -13.88
C VAL A 150 -6.86 -0.83 -12.88
N THR A 151 -7.18 -1.13 -11.63
CA THR A 151 -7.21 -0.14 -10.55
C THR A 151 -6.11 -0.42 -9.53
N ALA A 152 -5.73 0.60 -8.77
CA ALA A 152 -4.74 0.47 -7.70
C ALA A 152 -5.19 -0.56 -6.63
N GLU A 153 -6.50 -0.63 -6.37
CA GLU A 153 -7.10 -1.58 -5.44
C GLU A 153 -6.90 -3.02 -5.91
N TYR A 154 -7.17 -3.28 -7.18
CA TYR A 154 -6.97 -4.61 -7.77
C TYR A 154 -5.49 -5.00 -7.76
N ILE A 155 -4.59 -4.07 -8.13
CA ILE A 155 -3.14 -4.31 -8.11
C ILE A 155 -2.65 -4.66 -6.69
N ALA A 156 -3.09 -3.89 -5.69
CA ALA A 156 -2.73 -4.11 -4.29
C ALA A 156 -3.27 -5.45 -3.77
N TYR A 157 -4.52 -5.79 -4.10
CA TYR A 157 -5.14 -7.06 -3.72
C TYR A 157 -4.40 -8.25 -4.34
N SER A 158 -4.15 -8.21 -5.65
CA SER A 158 -3.42 -9.27 -6.35
C SER A 158 -2.03 -9.48 -5.72
N HIS A 159 -1.32 -8.39 -5.44
CA HIS A 159 0.00 -8.47 -4.81
C HIS A 159 -0.06 -9.03 -3.38
N ALA A 160 -1.11 -8.72 -2.61
CA ALA A 160 -1.30 -9.32 -1.28
C ALA A 160 -1.44 -10.85 -1.36
N LEU A 161 -2.17 -11.36 -2.36
CA LEU A 161 -2.28 -12.80 -2.60
C LEU A 161 -0.95 -13.43 -3.02
N ASP A 162 -0.18 -12.76 -3.88
CA ASP A 162 1.13 -13.23 -4.32
C ASP A 162 2.14 -13.28 -3.16
N LEU A 163 2.11 -12.30 -2.26
CA LEU A 163 2.90 -12.29 -1.03
C LEU A 163 2.57 -13.49 -0.14
N VAL A 164 1.28 -13.74 0.14
CA VAL A 164 0.83 -14.87 0.95
C VAL A 164 1.23 -16.20 0.32
N ARG A 165 1.00 -16.35 -0.99
CA ARG A 165 1.32 -17.58 -1.72
C ARG A 165 2.81 -17.85 -1.76
N SER A 166 3.61 -16.83 -2.09
CA SER A 166 5.08 -16.98 -2.14
C SER A 166 5.66 -17.28 -0.75
N ALA A 167 5.14 -16.63 0.30
CA ALA A 167 5.56 -16.89 1.68
C ALA A 167 5.23 -18.32 2.10
N ALA A 168 4.02 -18.81 1.79
CA ALA A 168 3.63 -20.18 2.07
C ALA A 168 4.49 -21.23 1.33
N LEU A 169 4.90 -20.94 0.09
CA LEU A 169 5.81 -21.81 -0.65
C LEU A 169 7.19 -21.85 0.03
N ASP A 170 7.74 -20.69 0.40
CA ASP A 170 9.05 -20.64 1.04
C ASP A 170 9.04 -21.35 2.41
N GLU A 171 7.95 -21.25 3.18
CA GLU A 171 7.77 -22.06 4.39
C GLU A 171 7.82 -23.56 4.11
N MET A 172 7.10 -24.04 3.09
CA MET A 172 7.07 -25.45 2.71
C MET A 172 8.46 -25.97 2.32
N PHE A 173 9.28 -25.12 1.70
CA PHE A 173 10.64 -25.45 1.26
C PHE A 173 11.74 -25.02 2.23
N ARG A 174 11.39 -24.58 3.46
CA ARG A 174 12.31 -24.14 4.53
C ARG A 174 13.20 -22.95 4.15
N GLY A 175 12.71 -22.07 3.28
CA GLY A 175 13.29 -20.75 3.05
C GLY A 175 12.78 -19.76 4.09
N ASP A 176 13.68 -19.11 4.83
CA ASP A 176 13.30 -18.16 5.90
C ASP A 176 13.45 -16.68 5.47
N CYS A 177 13.80 -16.43 4.20
CA CYS A 177 14.04 -15.06 3.76
C CYS A 177 12.71 -14.31 3.59
N GLY A 178 12.40 -13.43 4.52
CA GLY A 178 11.34 -12.44 4.34
C GLY A 178 9.92 -13.00 4.42
N VAL A 179 9.71 -14.21 4.96
CA VAL A 179 8.37 -14.84 5.05
C VAL A 179 7.44 -13.97 5.89
N ARG A 180 7.88 -13.60 7.10
CA ARG A 180 7.10 -12.80 8.05
C ARG A 180 6.79 -11.41 7.49
N GLU A 181 7.77 -10.77 6.87
CA GLU A 181 7.65 -9.45 6.26
C GLU A 181 6.59 -9.43 5.16
N ARG A 182 6.54 -10.49 4.33
CA ARG A 182 5.54 -10.62 3.26
C ARG A 182 4.13 -10.81 3.81
N TYR A 183 3.95 -11.63 4.85
CA TYR A 183 2.65 -11.76 5.52
C TYR A 183 2.19 -10.46 6.18
N HIS A 184 3.08 -9.73 6.87
CA HIS A 184 2.73 -8.43 7.44
C HIS A 184 2.35 -7.41 6.36
N LEU A 185 3.09 -7.36 5.25
CA LEU A 185 2.75 -6.48 4.14
C LEU A 185 1.38 -6.85 3.53
N ALA A 186 1.11 -8.14 3.35
CA ALA A 186 -0.19 -8.62 2.87
C ALA A 186 -1.33 -8.21 3.82
N ALA A 187 -1.17 -8.41 5.14
CA ALA A 187 -2.17 -8.01 6.13
C ALA A 187 -2.47 -6.51 6.10
N ARG A 188 -1.45 -5.65 6.01
CA ARG A 188 -1.60 -4.19 5.90
C ARG A 188 -2.32 -3.77 4.63
N LEU A 189 -2.04 -4.42 3.50
CA LEU A 189 -2.72 -4.17 2.24
C LEU A 189 -4.20 -4.56 2.32
N LEU A 190 -4.51 -5.73 2.87
CA LEU A 190 -5.89 -6.21 3.04
C LEU A 190 -6.70 -5.32 3.98
N GLU A 191 -6.10 -4.88 5.08
CA GLU A 191 -6.71 -3.94 6.04
C GLU A 191 -7.03 -2.60 5.40
N GLY A 192 -6.06 -1.98 4.73
CA GLY A 192 -6.28 -0.69 4.08
C GLY A 192 -7.23 -0.75 2.89
N LEU A 193 -7.22 -1.84 2.12
CA LEU A 193 -8.22 -2.09 1.08
C LEU A 193 -9.64 -2.16 1.67
N ALA A 194 -9.81 -2.83 2.80
CA ALA A 194 -11.11 -2.93 3.44
C ALA A 194 -11.66 -1.59 3.95
N LEU A 195 -10.81 -0.58 4.16
CA LEU A 195 -11.25 0.79 4.48
C LEU A 195 -11.78 1.57 3.28
N ILE A 196 -11.30 1.27 2.07
CA ILE A 196 -11.57 2.09 0.88
C ILE A 196 -12.56 1.45 -0.09
N LEU A 197 -12.87 0.16 0.06
CA LEU A 197 -13.80 -0.52 -0.81
C LEU A 197 -15.25 -0.06 -0.56
N PRO A 198 -16.03 0.18 -1.63
CA PRO A 198 -17.39 0.70 -1.50
C PRO A 198 -18.40 -0.36 -1.01
N THR A 199 -18.14 -1.64 -1.26
CA THR A 199 -19.06 -2.73 -0.92
C THR A 199 -18.76 -3.29 0.45
N ALA A 200 -19.75 -3.28 1.36
CA ALA A 200 -19.62 -3.89 2.68
C ALA A 200 -19.29 -5.40 2.61
N HIS A 201 -19.78 -6.11 1.59
CA HIS A 201 -19.47 -7.52 1.37
C HIS A 201 -17.98 -7.75 1.04
N ASP A 202 -17.42 -6.97 0.12
CA ASP A 202 -16.01 -7.09 -0.27
C ASP A 202 -15.10 -6.71 0.90
N ALA A 203 -15.45 -5.66 1.65
CA ALA A 203 -14.73 -5.30 2.87
C ALA A 203 -14.75 -6.45 3.90
N GLN A 204 -15.89 -7.08 4.15
CA GLN A 204 -15.99 -8.23 5.06
C GLN A 204 -15.13 -9.42 4.62
N LEU A 205 -15.12 -9.71 3.31
CA LEU A 205 -14.29 -10.77 2.75
C LEU A 205 -12.80 -10.49 3.01
N LEU A 206 -12.34 -9.26 2.75
CA LEU A 206 -10.96 -8.87 3.02
C LEU A 206 -10.60 -8.96 4.51
N HIS A 207 -11.53 -8.62 5.42
CA HIS A 207 -11.31 -8.80 6.86
C HIS A 207 -11.13 -10.28 7.22
N GLN A 208 -11.91 -11.18 6.64
CA GLN A 208 -11.75 -12.62 6.87
C GLN A 208 -10.40 -13.13 6.37
N TYR A 209 -9.99 -12.74 5.15
CA TYR A 209 -8.67 -13.08 4.62
C TYR A 209 -7.53 -12.54 5.50
N LYS A 210 -7.65 -11.28 5.95
CA LYS A 210 -6.70 -10.66 6.87
C LYS A 210 -6.59 -11.47 8.17
N GLN A 211 -7.71 -11.84 8.78
CA GLN A 211 -7.74 -12.62 10.02
C GLN A 211 -7.03 -13.97 9.87
N HIS A 212 -7.21 -14.65 8.75
CA HIS A 212 -6.48 -15.90 8.48
C HIS A 212 -4.97 -15.68 8.38
N VAL A 213 -4.53 -14.61 7.72
CA VAL A 213 -3.11 -14.24 7.65
C VAL A 213 -2.53 -13.90 9.04
N GLU A 214 -3.28 -13.14 9.85
CA GLU A 214 -2.87 -12.78 11.21
C GLU A 214 -2.80 -13.99 12.15
N GLN A 215 -3.76 -14.91 12.06
CA GLN A 215 -3.74 -16.17 12.82
C GLN A 215 -2.50 -17.01 12.49
N HIS A 216 -2.16 -17.10 11.20
CA HIS A 216 -0.95 -17.78 10.75
C HIS A 216 0.31 -17.09 11.30
N LEU A 217 0.40 -15.76 11.18
CA LEU A 217 1.49 -14.96 11.76
C LEU A 217 1.67 -15.21 13.26
N SER A 218 0.59 -15.19 14.04
CA SER A 218 0.66 -15.45 15.48
C SER A 218 1.12 -16.86 15.82
N ALA A 219 0.73 -17.87 15.03
CA ALA A 219 1.22 -19.23 15.19
C ALA A 219 2.73 -19.35 14.92
N MET A 220 3.28 -18.53 14.02
CA MET A 220 4.71 -18.47 13.77
C MET A 220 5.50 -17.76 14.88
N GLU A 221 4.88 -16.84 15.63
CA GLU A 221 5.52 -16.10 16.73
C GLU A 221 5.54 -16.88 18.05
N HIS A 222 4.66 -17.87 18.19
CA HIS A 222 4.53 -18.75 19.35
C HIS A 222 4.56 -20.23 18.93
N PRO A 223 5.74 -20.75 18.53
CA PRO A 223 5.89 -22.13 18.03
C PRO A 223 5.67 -23.20 19.10
#